data_AF-A0A3E4UN70-F1
#
_entry.id   AF-A0A3E4UN70-F1
#
_cell.length_a   1.000
_cell.length_b   1.000
_cell.length_c   1.000
_cell.angle_alpha   90.00
_cell.angle_beta   90.00
_cell.angle_gamma   90.00
#
_symmetry.space_group_name_H-M   'P 1'
#
loop_
_entity.id
_entity.type
_entity.pdbx_description
1 polymer ?
#
loop_
_entity_poly.entity_id
_entity_poly.type
_entity_poly.pdbx_seq_one_letter_code
_entity_poly.pdbx_strand_id
1 'polypeptide(L)'
;MDFLNEYHLSGLVIGICTFLIIGIFHPIVVKAEYYWGTKCWWIFLLLGIGGAIVSLCTDNILVASLLGVFAFSSFWTIKEVFEQEERVKKGWFPKNPKRTYKF
;
A
#
# COMPACT_ATOMS: atom_id res chain seq x y z
N MET A 1 5.15 -4.37 24.73
CA MET A 1 4.57 -3.01 24.61
C MET A 1 4.98 -2.14 25.79
N ASP A 2 5.37 -2.75 26.91
CA ASP A 2 5.56 -2.06 28.19
C ASP A 2 6.66 -1.00 28.13
N PHE A 3 7.84 -1.31 27.57
CA PHE A 3 8.92 -0.33 27.37
C PHE A 3 8.51 0.85 26.47
N LEU A 4 7.82 0.61 25.36
CA LEU A 4 7.40 1.68 24.44
C LEU A 4 6.33 2.58 25.05
N ASN A 5 5.43 2.00 25.85
CA ASN A 5 4.40 2.74 26.55
C ASN A 5 4.96 3.53 27.74
N GLU A 6 5.90 2.95 28.49
CA GLU A 6 6.57 3.59 29.63
C GLU A 6 7.26 4.89 29.22
N TYR A 7 7.89 4.92 28.04
CA TYR A 7 8.52 6.12 27.49
C TYR A 7 7.63 6.92 26.52
N HIS A 8 6.34 6.60 26.40
CA HIS A 8 5.39 7.24 25.47
C HIS A 8 5.83 7.22 23.98
N LEU A 9 6.69 6.27 23.60
CA LEU A 9 7.26 6.15 22.25
C LEU A 9 6.32 5.42 21.27
N SER A 10 5.30 4.72 21.76
CA SER A 10 4.39 3.91 20.93
C SER A 10 3.78 4.68 19.76
N GLY A 11 3.32 5.93 20.00
CA GLY A 11 2.75 6.76 18.94
C GLY A 11 3.78 7.15 17.86
N LEU A 12 5.01 7.47 18.28
CA LEU A 12 6.10 7.83 17.38
C LEU A 12 6.53 6.63 16.52
N VAL A 13 6.63 5.44 17.13
CA VAL A 13 6.95 4.19 16.41
C VAL A 13 5.87 3.87 15.39
N ILE A 14 4.58 3.94 15.77
CA ILE A 14 3.46 3.74 14.84
C ILE A 14 3.53 4.74 13.69
N GLY A 15 3.81 6.02 13.96
CA GLY A 15 3.94 7.06 12.94
C GLY A 15 5.06 6.78 11.93
N ILE A 16 6.27 6.43 12.39
CA ILE A 16 7.40 6.10 11.51
C ILE A 16 7.09 4.86 10.68
N CYS A 17 6.61 3.79 11.31
CA CYS A 17 6.24 2.57 10.59
C CYS A 17 5.14 2.82 9.56
N THR A 18 4.15 3.65 9.89
CA THR A 18 3.07 4.07 8.97
C THR A 18 3.63 4.79 7.75
N PHE A 19 4.49 5.78 7.97
CA PHE A 19 5.14 6.53 6.89
C PHE A 19 5.96 5.61 5.97
N LEU A 20 6.70 4.66 6.54
CA LEU A 20 7.46 3.68 5.78
C LEU A 20 6.56 2.75 4.96
N ILE A 21 5.45 2.26 5.53
CA ILE A 21 4.49 1.42 4.80
C ILE A 21 3.95 2.19 3.59
N ILE A 22 3.42 3.41 3.79
CA ILE A 22 2.89 4.24 2.71
C ILE A 22 3.98 4.54 1.66
N GLY A 23 5.18 4.90 2.13
CA GLY A 23 6.34 5.16 1.28
C GLY A 23 6.75 3.97 0.41
N ILE A 24 6.59 2.74 0.89
CA ILE A 24 6.84 1.51 0.12
C ILE A 24 5.72 1.24 -0.90
N PHE A 25 4.47 1.60 -0.59
CA PHE A 25 3.36 1.42 -1.54
C PHE A 25 3.49 2.30 -2.79
N HIS A 26 4.09 3.50 -2.70
CA HIS A 26 4.35 4.36 -3.87
C HIS A 26 5.14 3.65 -4.99
N PRO A 27 6.37 3.14 -4.77
CA PRO A 27 7.11 2.40 -5.79
C PRO A 27 6.42 1.08 -6.17
N ILE A 28 5.68 0.44 -5.25
CA ILE A 28 4.87 -0.74 -5.59
C ILE A 28 3.83 -0.37 -6.65
N VAL A 29 3.10 0.74 -6.51
CA VAL A 29 2.09 1.15 -7.49
C VAL A 29 2.71 1.37 -8.87
N VAL A 30 3.84 2.10 -8.92
CA VAL A 30 4.54 2.36 -10.18
C VAL A 30 4.99 1.06 -10.84
N LYS A 31 5.58 0.13 -10.08
CA LYS A 31 6.01 -1.17 -10.61
C LYS A 31 4.83 -2.06 -10.99
N ALA A 32 3.77 -2.06 -10.20
CA ALA A 32 2.58 -2.86 -10.46
C ALA A 32 1.91 -2.44 -11.77
N GLU A 33 1.77 -1.13 -11.99
CA GLU A 33 1.35 -0.60 -13.28
C GLU A 33 2.36 -0.99 -14.37
N TYR A 34 3.66 -0.72 -14.19
CA TYR A 34 4.67 -0.95 -15.23
C TYR A 34 4.69 -2.40 -15.75
N TYR A 35 4.56 -3.40 -14.87
CA TYR A 35 4.63 -4.82 -15.25
C TYR A 35 3.26 -5.44 -15.56
N TRP A 36 2.21 -5.13 -14.78
CA TRP A 36 0.90 -5.80 -14.89
C TRP A 36 -0.22 -4.88 -15.37
N GLY A 37 0.00 -3.57 -15.40
CA GLY A 37 -1.03 -2.57 -15.66
C GLY A 37 -2.13 -2.59 -14.61
N THR A 38 -3.30 -2.09 -14.99
CA THR A 38 -4.48 -1.99 -14.10
C THR A 38 -5.12 -3.34 -13.76
N LYS A 39 -4.69 -4.45 -14.37
CA LYS A 39 -5.24 -5.79 -14.12
C LYS A 39 -4.86 -6.36 -12.75
N CYS A 40 -3.83 -5.84 -12.09
CA CYS A 40 -3.37 -6.32 -10.79
C CYS A 40 -4.23 -5.83 -9.59
N TRP A 41 -5.27 -5.03 -9.86
CA TRP A 41 -6.10 -4.40 -8.82
C TRP A 41 -6.69 -5.39 -7.79
N TRP A 42 -7.10 -6.59 -8.24
CA TRP A 42 -7.72 -7.59 -7.37
C TRP A 42 -6.75 -8.16 -6.33
N ILE A 43 -5.45 -8.18 -6.61
CA ILE A 43 -4.42 -8.60 -5.65
C ILE A 43 -4.43 -7.63 -4.46
N PHE A 44 -4.48 -6.33 -4.73
CA PHE A 44 -4.54 -5.31 -3.68
C PHE A 44 -5.87 -5.33 -2.92
N LEU A 45 -6.97 -5.72 -3.56
CA LEU A 45 -8.24 -5.96 -2.87
C LEU A 45 -8.12 -7.11 -1.86
N LEU A 46 -7.57 -8.25 -2.28
CA LEU A 46 -7.38 -9.41 -1.40
C LEU A 46 -6.41 -9.11 -0.26
N LEU A 47 -5.31 -8.41 -0.54
CA LEU A 47 -4.36 -7.95 0.48
C LEU A 47 -5.02 -7.00 1.48
N GLY A 48 -5.85 -6.07 1.00
CA GLY A 48 -6.58 -5.15 1.86
C GLY A 48 -7.57 -5.86 2.77
N ILE A 49 -8.38 -6.78 2.22
CA ILE A 49 -9.35 -7.56 3.01
C ILE A 49 -8.62 -8.45 4.03
N GLY A 50 -7.59 -9.18 3.58
CA GLY A 50 -6.77 -10.02 4.45
C GLY A 50 -6.12 -9.21 5.58
N GLY A 51 -5.51 -8.07 5.25
CA GLY A 51 -4.90 -7.18 6.24
C GLY A 51 -5.92 -6.64 7.25
N ALA A 52 -7.12 -6.28 6.80
CA ALA A 52 -8.19 -5.80 7.68
C ALA A 52 -8.68 -6.91 8.64
N ILE A 53 -8.89 -8.13 8.13
CA ILE A 53 -9.30 -9.26 8.97
C ILE A 53 -8.22 -9.57 10.01
N VAL A 54 -6.96 -9.68 9.59
CA VAL A 54 -5.85 -9.97 10.51
C VAL A 54 -5.67 -8.84 11.52
N SER A 55 -5.87 -7.57 11.13
CA SER A 55 -5.87 -6.42 12.04
C SER A 55 -6.92 -6.57 13.14
N LEU A 56 -8.16 -6.94 12.78
CA LEU A 56 -9.25 -7.14 13.74
C LEU A 56 -9.04 -8.35 14.67
N CYS A 57 -8.30 -9.36 14.22
CA CYS A 57 -7.97 -10.55 15.02
C CYS A 57 -6.69 -10.39 15.86
N THR A 58 -6.04 -9.22 15.86
CA THR A 58 -4.76 -9.00 16.55
C THR A 58 -4.95 -8.21 17.84
N ASP A 59 -4.59 -8.78 18.99
CA ASP A 59 -4.74 -8.11 20.30
C ASP A 59 -3.75 -6.96 20.53
N ASN A 60 -2.56 -7.03 19.90
CA ASN A 60 -1.54 -6.01 20.06
C ASN A 60 -1.87 -4.78 19.21
N ILE A 61 -2.22 -3.67 19.87
CA ILE A 61 -2.63 -2.43 19.21
C ILE A 61 -1.60 -1.87 18.22
N LEU A 62 -0.30 -2.02 18.48
CA LEU A 62 0.74 -1.56 17.54
C LEU A 62 0.65 -2.38 16.25
N VAL A 63 0.64 -3.71 16.37
CA VAL A 63 0.58 -4.62 15.22
C VAL A 63 -0.75 -4.47 14.48
N ALA A 64 -1.86 -4.42 15.21
CA ALA A 64 -3.19 -4.20 14.65
C ALA A 64 -3.25 -2.87 13.86
N SER A 65 -2.66 -1.79 14.39
CA SER A 65 -2.59 -0.49 13.72
C SER A 65 -1.77 -0.57 12.42
N LEU A 66 -0.60 -1.22 12.44
CA LEU A 66 0.23 -1.36 11.23
C LEU A 66 -0.45 -2.23 10.16
N LEU A 67 -1.15 -3.29 10.57
CA LEU A 67 -1.97 -4.11 9.66
C LEU A 67 -3.13 -3.30 9.06
N GLY A 68 -3.76 -2.44 9.87
CA GLY A 68 -4.79 -1.51 9.39
C GLY A 68 -4.23 -0.53 8.35
N VAL A 69 -3.09 0.09 8.63
CA VAL A 69 -2.39 0.97 7.66
C VAL A 69 -2.02 0.22 6.38
N PHE A 70 -1.48 -0.99 6.49
CA PHE A 70 -1.17 -1.84 5.35
C PHE A 70 -2.42 -2.18 4.52
N ALA A 71 -3.53 -2.51 5.19
CA ALA A 71 -4.80 -2.82 4.53
C ALA A 71 -5.33 -1.62 3.74
N PHE A 72 -5.38 -0.44 4.34
CA PHE A 72 -5.86 0.77 3.68
C PHE A 72 -4.89 1.29 2.61
N SER A 73 -3.58 1.09 2.77
CA SER A 73 -2.60 1.37 1.71
C SER A 73 -2.81 0.45 0.50
N SER A 74 -3.17 -0.82 0.74
CA SER A 74 -3.54 -1.76 -0.33
C SER A 74 -4.82 -1.32 -1.04
N PHE A 75 -5.87 -0.95 -0.29
CA PHE A 75 -7.10 -0.43 -0.89
C PHE A 75 -6.86 0.85 -1.70
N TRP A 76 -6.07 1.80 -1.17
CA TRP A 76 -5.72 3.03 -1.89
C TRP A 76 -4.98 2.73 -3.19
N THR A 77 -4.07 1.75 -3.15
CA THR A 77 -3.27 1.35 -4.31
C THR A 77 -4.14 0.91 -5.49
N ILE A 78 -5.33 0.37 -5.26
CA ILE A 78 -6.28 0.06 -6.33
C ILE A 78 -6.54 1.31 -7.18
N LYS A 79 -6.97 2.42 -6.56
CA LYS A 79 -7.23 3.69 -7.24
C LYS A 79 -5.95 4.25 -7.86
N GLU A 80 -4.85 4.21 -7.11
CA GLU A 80 -3.57 4.76 -7.52
C GLU A 80 -3.01 4.08 -8.78
N VAL A 81 -3.21 2.76 -8.95
CA VAL A 81 -2.76 2.02 -10.16
C VAL A 81 -3.51 2.51 -11.42
N PHE A 82 -4.80 2.83 -11.33
CA PHE A 82 -5.55 3.42 -12.45
C PHE A 82 -5.08 4.85 -12.74
N GLU A 83 -4.86 5.67 -11.71
CA GLU A 83 -4.29 7.01 -11.90
C GLU A 83 -2.88 6.96 -12.50
N GLN A 84 -2.08 5.95 -12.12
CA GLN A 84 -0.74 5.75 -12.64
C GLN A 84 -0.76 5.42 -14.14
N GLU A 85 -1.74 4.65 -14.62
CA GLU A 85 -1.93 4.41 -16.06
C GLU A 85 -2.18 5.72 -16.82
N GLU A 86 -2.99 6.62 -16.27
CA GLU A 86 -3.22 7.96 -16.85
C GLU A 86 -1.94 8.83 -16.83
N ARG A 87 -1.11 8.74 -15.78
CA ARG A 87 0.18 9.45 -15.73
C ARG A 87 1.17 8.91 -16.77
N VAL A 88 1.18 7.59 -17.00
CA VAL A 88 1.95 6.95 -18.07
C VAL A 88 1.43 7.35 -19.45
N LYS A 89 0.10 7.46 -19.62
CA LYS A 89 -0.53 7.95 -20.85
C LYS A 89 -0.12 9.39 -21.16
N LYS A 90 -0.06 10.27 -20.15
CA LYS A 90 0.43 11.65 -20.24
C LYS A 90 1.94 11.77 -20.47
N GLY A 91 2.70 10.67 -20.39
CA GLY A 91 4.16 10.65 -20.56
C GLY A 91 4.95 11.09 -19.33
N TRP A 92 4.32 11.19 -18.16
CA TRP A 92 5.01 11.55 -16.91
C TRP A 92 5.84 10.40 -16.34
N PHE A 93 5.51 9.17 -16.72
CA PHE A 93 6.23 7.95 -16.36
C PHE A 93 6.54 7.11 -17.60
N PRO A 94 7.65 6.37 -17.60
CA PRO A 94 8.06 5.57 -18.75
C PRO A 94 7.07 4.43 -19.00
N LYS A 95 6.69 4.26 -20.28
CA LYS A 95 5.93 3.10 -20.74
C LYS A 95 6.83 1.87 -20.76
N ASN A 96 6.29 0.71 -20.39
CA ASN A 96 6.96 -0.56 -20.58
C ASN A 96 6.84 -0.98 -22.05
N PRO A 97 7.95 -1.04 -22.82
CA PRO A 97 7.89 -1.39 -24.24
C PRO A 97 7.41 -2.83 -24.50
N LYS A 98 7.48 -3.70 -23.49
CA LYS A 98 7.01 -5.09 -23.58
C LYS A 98 5.51 -5.26 -23.33
N ARG A 99 4.80 -4.18 -22.97
CA ARG A 99 3.36 -4.21 -22.66
C ARG A 99 2.56 -3.54 -23.76
N THR A 100 1.45 -4.17 -24.15
CA THR A 100 0.43 -3.53 -24.98
C THR A 100 -0.49 -2.69 -24.10
N TYR A 101 -0.59 -1.40 -24.41
CA TYR A 101 -1.49 -0.46 -23.75
C TYR A 101 -2.83 -0.42 -24.50
N LYS A 102 -3.94 -0.21 -23.77
CA LYS A 102 -5.29 -0.19 -24.34
C LYS A 102 -5.72 1.18 -24.88
N PHE A 103 -4.91 2.21 -24.66
CA PHE A 103 -5.19 3.61 -25.01
C PHE A 103 -4.31 4.09 -26.16
#